data_AF-A0A0G3LY32-F1
#
_entry.id   AF-A0A0G3LY32-F1
#
_cell.length_a   1.000
_cell.length_b   1.000
_cell.length_c   1.000
_cell.angle_alpha   90.00
_cell.angle_beta   90.00
_cell.angle_gamma   90.00
#
_symmetry.space_group_name_H-M   'P 1'
#
loop_
_entity.id
_entity.type
_entity.pdbx_description
1 polymer ?
#
loop_
_entity_poly.entity_id
_entity_poly.type
_entity_poly.pdbx_seq_one_letter_code
_entity_poly.pdbx_strand_id
1 'polypeptide(L)'
;MRTRKIYFELKNNSFVEIDFGTYSLMMYYSTQIDNQRNKKVFDATLSEWAYRVSYNISEGIYTSDNDIAHFVPADIQEAINFIDSQVIPTLENEFFNSILQKYGGQNNFENTVYYQSTEYLKILSIGGEFYDDNKEVLKYYFIELRNLFQNALNLNMPFETWVD
;
A
#
# COMPACT_ATOMS: atom_id res chain seq x y z
N MET A 1 -6.86 -12.73 17.67
CA MET A 1 -7.37 -12.67 16.28
C MET A 1 -6.16 -12.80 15.38
N ARG A 2 -6.17 -13.67 14.35
CA ARG A 2 -5.05 -13.75 13.40
C ARG A 2 -5.27 -12.63 12.38
N THR A 3 -4.41 -11.62 12.41
CA THR A 3 -4.44 -10.52 11.43
C THR A 3 -3.78 -11.00 10.16
N ARG A 4 -4.35 -10.68 9.01
CA ARG A 4 -3.69 -10.93 7.72
C ARG A 4 -2.47 -10.03 7.60
N LYS A 5 -1.44 -10.51 6.92
CA LYS A 5 -0.24 -9.70 6.66
C LYS A 5 0.06 -9.65 5.19
N ILE A 6 0.49 -8.49 4.71
CA ILE A 6 1.03 -8.33 3.38
C ILE A 6 2.56 -8.35 3.47
N TYR A 7 3.16 -9.10 2.56
CA TYR A 7 4.59 -9.27 2.45
C TYR A 7 5.06 -8.68 1.13
N PHE A 8 6.25 -8.08 1.17
CA PHE A 8 6.97 -7.60 0.00
C PHE A 8 8.41 -8.07 0.08
N GLU A 9 8.89 -8.88 -0.85
CA GLU A 9 10.23 -9.48 -0.78
C GLU A 9 11.03 -9.28 -2.08
N LEU A 10 12.24 -8.75 -1.95
CA LEU A 10 13.25 -8.79 -3.01
C LEU A 10 14.16 -10.00 -2.82
N LYS A 11 14.66 -10.55 -3.93
CA LYS A 11 15.59 -11.71 -3.95
C LYS A 11 16.92 -11.49 -3.19
N ASN A 12 17.19 -10.28 -2.72
CA ASN A 12 18.35 -9.96 -1.88
C ASN A 12 18.04 -10.01 -0.36
N ASN A 13 16.96 -10.67 0.04
CA ASN A 13 16.45 -10.76 1.42
C ASN A 13 16.02 -9.41 2.03
N SER A 14 15.79 -8.38 1.21
CA SER A 14 15.06 -7.19 1.66
C SER A 14 13.59 -7.54 1.69
N PHE A 15 12.97 -7.51 2.87
CA PHE A 15 11.55 -7.79 3.01
C PHE A 15 10.86 -6.71 3.84
N VAL A 16 9.60 -6.43 3.52
CA VAL A 16 8.72 -5.56 4.29
C VAL A 16 7.47 -6.36 4.64
N GLU A 17 7.13 -6.40 5.92
CA GLU A 17 5.96 -7.08 6.45
C GLU A 17 5.05 -6.06 7.14
N ILE A 18 3.79 -6.00 6.72
CA ILE A 18 2.81 -5.02 7.23
C ILE A 18 1.51 -5.75 7.57
N ASP A 19 0.90 -5.43 8.71
CA ASP A 19 -0.47 -5.84 8.99
C ASP A 19 -1.42 -5.29 7.92
N PHE A 20 -2.32 -6.13 7.41
CA PHE A 20 -3.16 -5.80 6.25
C PHE A 20 -4.08 -4.60 6.50
N GLY A 21 -4.60 -4.46 7.73
CA GLY A 21 -5.35 -3.28 8.14
C GLY A 21 -4.50 -2.01 8.14
N THR A 22 -3.29 -2.07 8.72
CA THR A 22 -2.32 -0.95 8.71
C THR A 22 -1.98 -0.53 7.29
N TYR A 23 -1.67 -1.47 6.39
CA TYR A 23 -1.43 -1.19 4.98
C TYR A 23 -2.64 -0.51 4.31
N SER A 24 -3.86 -0.99 4.59
CA SER A 24 -5.07 -0.39 4.04
C SER A 24 -5.31 1.03 4.55
N LEU A 25 -5.00 1.28 5.82
CA LEU A 25 -5.04 2.62 6.41
C LEU A 25 -3.99 3.54 5.78
N MET A 26 -2.78 3.05 5.53
CA MET A 26 -1.75 3.79 4.79
C MET A 26 -2.26 4.21 3.41
N MET A 27 -2.73 3.25 2.60
CA MET A 27 -3.19 3.52 1.24
C MET A 27 -4.39 4.48 1.20
N TYR A 28 -5.33 4.35 2.14
CA TYR A 28 -6.44 5.29 2.25
C TYR A 28 -5.95 6.69 2.65
N TYR A 29 -5.05 6.79 3.64
CA TYR A 29 -4.52 8.06 4.10
C TYR A 29 -3.83 8.84 2.97
N SER A 30 -2.93 8.18 2.23
CA SER A 30 -2.22 8.81 1.11
C SER A 30 -3.13 9.15 -0.07
N THR A 31 -4.25 8.45 -0.25
CA THR A 31 -5.28 8.82 -1.23
C THR A 31 -5.87 10.21 -0.97
N GLN A 32 -5.97 10.62 0.30
CA GLN A 32 -6.49 11.96 0.67
C GLN A 32 -5.51 13.09 0.33
N ILE A 33 -4.23 12.77 0.11
CA ILE A 33 -3.18 13.73 -0.23
C ILE A 33 -3.17 13.94 -1.76
N ASP A 34 -2.98 12.86 -2.51
CA ASP A 34 -3.03 12.85 -3.96
C ASP A 34 -3.47 11.47 -4.45
N ASN A 35 -4.73 11.38 -4.88
CA ASN A 35 -5.31 10.13 -5.33
C ASN A 35 -4.59 9.52 -6.55
N GLN A 36 -4.16 10.34 -7.50
CA GLN A 36 -3.54 9.84 -8.74
C GLN A 36 -2.15 9.27 -8.46
N ARG A 37 -1.35 9.94 -7.63
CA ARG A 37 -0.03 9.45 -7.25
C ARG A 37 -0.12 8.28 -6.28
N ASN A 38 -1.09 8.27 -5.37
CA ASN A 38 -1.30 7.14 -4.50
C ASN A 38 -1.64 5.86 -5.26
N LYS A 39 -2.45 5.96 -6.32
CA LYS A 39 -2.73 4.84 -7.20
C LYS A 39 -1.45 4.18 -7.72
N LYS A 40 -0.39 4.93 -7.99
CA LYS A 40 0.92 4.38 -8.42
C LYS A 40 1.65 3.65 -7.29
N VAL A 41 1.58 4.16 -6.06
CA VAL A 41 2.08 3.43 -4.87
C VAL A 41 1.33 2.11 -4.73
N PHE A 42 0.01 2.16 -4.82
CA PHE A 42 -0.85 0.99 -4.71
C PHE A 42 -0.58 -0.04 -5.81
N ASP A 43 -0.55 0.40 -7.06
CA ASP A 43 -0.31 -0.48 -8.22
C ASP A 43 1.06 -1.16 -8.13
N ALA A 44 2.09 -0.46 -7.67
CA ALA A 44 3.41 -1.03 -7.46
C ALA A 44 3.42 -2.15 -6.41
N THR A 45 2.49 -2.15 -5.47
CA THR A 45 2.36 -3.18 -4.42
C THR A 45 1.46 -4.36 -4.81
N LEU A 46 0.84 -4.34 -5.97
CA LEU A 46 0.03 -5.46 -6.45
C LEU A 46 0.90 -6.48 -7.19
N SER A 47 0.55 -7.76 -7.10
CA SER A 47 1.07 -8.74 -8.04
C SER A 47 0.57 -8.42 -9.45
N GLU A 48 1.29 -8.83 -10.50
CA GLU A 48 0.91 -8.60 -11.89
C GLU A 48 -0.49 -9.18 -12.20
N TRP A 49 -0.82 -10.34 -11.62
CA TRP A 49 -2.17 -10.90 -11.71
C TRP A 49 -3.21 -9.99 -11.04
N ALA A 50 -2.98 -9.57 -9.79
CA ALA A 50 -3.91 -8.73 -9.05
C ALA A 50 -4.12 -7.36 -9.71
N TYR A 51 -3.06 -6.77 -10.27
CA TYR A 51 -3.12 -5.55 -11.08
C TYR A 51 -4.05 -5.74 -12.28
N ARG A 52 -3.86 -6.81 -13.07
CA ARG A 52 -4.68 -7.08 -14.27
C ARG A 52 -6.15 -7.24 -13.92
N VAL A 53 -6.45 -8.01 -12.88
CA VAL A 53 -7.82 -8.20 -12.37
C VAL A 53 -8.44 -6.85 -11.96
N SER A 54 -7.70 -6.05 -11.18
CA SER A 54 -8.17 -4.74 -10.69
C SER A 54 -8.53 -3.77 -11.84
N TYR A 55 -7.79 -3.82 -12.94
CA TYR A 55 -7.98 -2.93 -14.10
C TYR A 55 -8.77 -3.54 -15.25
N ASN A 56 -9.41 -4.70 -15.07
CA ASN A 56 -10.12 -5.44 -16.13
C ASN A 56 -9.27 -5.65 -17.40
N ILE A 57 -7.97 -5.92 -17.20
CA ILE A 57 -7.02 -6.25 -18.25
C ILE A 57 -6.97 -7.77 -18.38
N SER A 58 -6.79 -8.30 -19.60
CA SER A 58 -6.61 -9.74 -19.81
C SER A 58 -5.46 -10.30 -18.97
N GLU A 59 -5.73 -11.37 -18.21
CA GLU A 59 -4.77 -12.05 -17.32
C GLU A 59 -3.61 -12.68 -18.10
N GLY A 60 -3.84 -13.10 -19.36
CA GLY A 60 -2.82 -13.72 -20.20
C GLY A 60 -2.34 -15.05 -19.64
N ILE A 61 -1.07 -15.10 -19.23
CA ILE A 61 -0.45 -16.30 -18.62
C ILE A 61 -0.37 -16.22 -17.09
N TYR A 62 -0.71 -15.07 -16.51
CA TYR A 62 -0.62 -14.86 -15.06
C TYR A 62 -1.84 -15.50 -14.39
N THR A 63 -1.62 -16.16 -13.25
CA THR A 63 -2.70 -16.72 -12.44
C THR A 63 -2.60 -16.19 -11.01
N SER A 64 -3.58 -16.54 -10.16
CA SER A 64 -3.65 -16.07 -8.78
C SER A 64 -2.48 -16.48 -7.89
N ASP A 65 -1.64 -17.42 -8.35
CA ASP A 65 -0.39 -17.84 -7.70
C ASP A 65 0.84 -17.00 -8.11
N ASN A 66 0.67 -16.02 -9.01
CA ASN A 66 1.74 -15.11 -9.36
C ASN A 66 1.91 -14.07 -8.25
N ASP A 67 3.00 -14.19 -7.50
CA ASP A 67 3.39 -13.22 -6.48
C ASP A 67 4.30 -12.11 -7.05
N ILE A 68 4.76 -12.21 -8.30
CA ILE A 68 5.62 -11.18 -8.90
C ILE A 68 4.85 -9.85 -9.02
N ALA A 69 5.37 -8.79 -8.39
CA ALA A 69 4.80 -7.46 -8.38
C ALA A 69 4.72 -6.84 -9.79
N HIS A 70 3.67 -6.05 -10.03
CA HIS A 70 3.56 -5.19 -11.20
C HIS A 70 4.69 -4.15 -11.18
N PHE A 71 5.52 -4.13 -12.23
CA PHE A 71 6.75 -3.35 -12.23
C PHE A 71 6.90 -2.47 -13.46
N VAL A 72 6.63 -1.18 -13.28
CA VAL A 72 6.86 -0.14 -14.29
C VAL A 72 7.83 0.90 -13.69
N PRO A 73 9.09 0.97 -14.15
CA PRO A 73 10.11 1.81 -13.51
C PRO A 73 9.72 3.29 -13.35
N ALA A 74 9.04 3.86 -14.35
CA ALA A 74 8.60 5.25 -14.30
C ALA A 74 7.55 5.48 -13.20
N ASP A 75 6.58 4.58 -13.05
CA ASP A 75 5.54 4.70 -12.04
C ASP A 75 6.09 4.45 -10.63
N ILE A 76 7.04 3.53 -10.48
CA ILE A 76 7.74 3.31 -9.21
C ILE A 76 8.55 4.55 -8.81
N GLN A 77 9.24 5.19 -9.76
CA GLN A 77 9.96 6.43 -9.48
C GLN A 77 9.01 7.56 -9.06
N GLU A 78 7.83 7.65 -9.67
CA GLU A 78 6.80 8.59 -9.25
C GLU A 78 6.21 8.27 -7.87
N ALA A 79 6.02 6.99 -7.55
CA ALA A 79 5.58 6.52 -6.23
C ALA A 79 6.60 6.91 -5.14
N ILE A 80 7.89 6.70 -5.38
CA ILE A 80 8.99 7.14 -4.49
C ILE A 80 8.92 8.66 -4.29
N ASN A 81 8.83 9.43 -5.38
CA ASN A 81 8.77 10.89 -5.31
C ASN A 81 7.54 11.37 -4.53
N PHE A 82 6.40 10.72 -4.68
CA PHE A 82 5.18 11.05 -3.94
C PHE A 82 5.34 10.79 -2.44
N ILE A 83 5.90 9.63 -2.07
CA ILE A 83 6.16 9.31 -0.66
C ILE A 83 7.07 10.35 -0.02
N ASP A 84 8.20 10.67 -0.66
CA ASP A 84 9.21 11.58 -0.11
C ASP A 84 8.75 13.04 -0.06
N SER A 85 8.07 13.52 -1.11
CA SER A 85 7.73 14.94 -1.23
C SER A 85 6.39 15.34 -0.62
N GLN A 86 5.49 14.37 -0.42
CA GLN A 86 4.13 14.68 0.05
C GLN A 86 3.71 13.81 1.24
N VAL A 87 3.79 12.48 1.15
CA VAL A 87 3.22 11.61 2.19
C VAL A 87 3.94 11.76 3.53
N ILE A 88 5.27 11.62 3.53
CA ILE A 88 6.08 11.75 4.76
C ILE A 88 5.93 13.15 5.37
N PRO A 89 6.12 14.27 4.63
CA PRO A 89 5.90 15.60 5.17
C PRO A 89 4.49 15.83 5.72
N THR A 90 3.46 15.26 5.09
CA THR A 90 2.09 15.41 5.58
C THR A 90 1.88 14.65 6.89
N LEU A 91 2.41 13.42 7.02
CA LEU A 91 2.37 12.66 8.28
C LEU A 91 3.10 13.38 9.42
N GLU A 92 4.26 13.96 9.15
CA GLU A 92 5.03 14.71 10.16
C GLU A 92 4.24 15.89 10.72
N ASN A 93 3.45 16.55 9.86
CA ASN A 93 2.61 17.69 10.21
C ASN A 93 1.20 17.30 10.67
N GLU A 94 0.87 16.01 10.74
CA GLU A 94 -0.46 15.57 11.18
C GLU A 94 -0.70 15.90 12.65
N PHE A 95 -1.86 16.48 12.94
CA PHE A 95 -2.23 16.91 14.29
C PHE A 95 -2.48 15.75 15.24
N PHE A 96 -3.13 14.69 14.74
CA PHE A 96 -3.44 13.50 15.53
C PHE A 96 -2.29 12.51 15.49
N ASN A 97 -1.93 11.95 16.64
CA ASN A 97 -0.98 10.83 16.69
C ASN A 97 -1.59 9.54 16.16
N SER A 98 -2.90 9.35 16.33
CA SER A 98 -3.66 8.24 15.76
C SER A 98 -4.37 8.71 14.49
N ILE A 99 -4.12 8.04 13.37
CA ILE A 99 -4.76 8.34 12.10
C ILE A 99 -6.23 7.90 12.10
N LEU A 100 -6.60 6.84 12.82
CA LEU A 100 -8.00 6.46 12.93
C LEU A 100 -8.82 7.51 13.69
N GLN A 101 -8.24 8.25 14.65
CA GLN A 101 -8.93 9.37 15.31
C GLN A 101 -9.34 10.46 14.31
N LYS A 102 -8.50 10.75 13.31
CA LYS A 102 -8.83 11.66 12.21
C LYS A 102 -10.12 11.24 11.48
N TYR A 103 -10.38 9.94 11.43
CA TYR A 103 -11.54 9.34 10.76
C TYR A 103 -12.68 8.98 11.72
N GLY A 104 -12.67 9.43 12.98
CA GLY A 104 -13.73 9.13 13.94
C GLY A 104 -13.66 7.72 14.53
N GLY A 105 -12.50 7.06 14.46
CA GLY A 105 -12.23 5.73 15.00
C GLY A 105 -12.39 4.59 14.00
N GLN A 106 -11.93 3.40 14.38
CA GLN A 106 -11.87 2.21 13.53
C GLN A 106 -13.22 1.87 12.87
N ASN A 107 -14.31 1.80 13.64
CA ASN A 107 -15.62 1.44 13.10
C ASN A 107 -16.12 2.42 12.04
N ASN A 108 -15.86 3.72 12.21
CA ASN A 108 -16.27 4.71 11.22
C ASN A 108 -15.35 4.66 9.98
N PHE A 109 -14.06 4.42 10.20
CA PHE A 109 -13.10 4.18 9.12
C PHE A 109 -13.55 3.00 8.25
N GLU A 110 -13.77 1.83 8.84
CA GLU A 110 -14.18 0.62 8.12
C GLU A 110 -15.53 0.83 7.42
N ASN A 111 -16.59 1.17 8.17
CA ASN A 111 -17.97 1.13 7.66
C ASN A 111 -18.36 2.30 6.75
N THR A 112 -17.76 3.47 6.95
CA THR A 112 -18.22 4.71 6.29
C THR A 112 -17.16 5.23 5.33
N VAL A 113 -15.92 5.32 5.80
CA VAL A 113 -14.88 6.04 5.08
C VAL A 113 -14.25 5.16 3.98
N TYR A 114 -13.93 3.92 4.33
CA TYR A 114 -13.23 3.01 3.44
C TYR A 114 -14.12 2.43 2.34
N TYR A 115 -15.30 1.89 2.70
CA TYR A 115 -16.22 1.31 1.69
C TYR A 115 -16.79 2.35 0.72
N GLN A 116 -16.77 3.63 1.08
CA GLN A 116 -17.16 4.74 0.20
C GLN A 116 -15.97 5.36 -0.56
N SER A 117 -14.77 4.81 -0.39
CA SER A 117 -13.54 5.33 -1.00
C SER A 117 -13.37 5.00 -2.48
N THR A 118 -12.19 5.30 -3.01
CA THR A 118 -11.80 5.08 -4.41
C THR A 118 -11.91 3.61 -4.79
N GLU A 119 -12.38 3.37 -6.02
CA GLU A 119 -12.73 2.02 -6.48
C GLU A 119 -11.54 1.04 -6.41
N TYR A 120 -10.33 1.50 -6.72
CA TYR A 120 -9.14 0.64 -6.70
C TYR A 120 -8.75 0.16 -5.30
N LEU A 121 -9.10 0.89 -4.23
CA LEU A 121 -8.83 0.44 -2.87
C LEU A 121 -9.80 -0.63 -2.42
N LYS A 122 -11.04 -0.66 -2.94
CA LYS A 122 -12.08 -1.63 -2.50
C LYS A 122 -11.66 -3.10 -2.65
N ILE A 123 -10.62 -3.38 -3.44
CA ILE A 123 -10.01 -4.71 -3.55
C ILE A 123 -9.38 -5.17 -2.22
N LEU A 124 -8.92 -4.26 -1.36
CA LEU A 124 -8.52 -4.60 0.00
C LEU A 124 -9.80 -4.75 0.82
N SER A 125 -10.33 -5.97 0.85
CA SER A 125 -11.52 -6.32 1.62
C SER A 125 -11.22 -6.25 3.13
N ILE A 126 -11.30 -5.06 3.73
CA ILE A 126 -11.00 -4.86 5.16
C ILE A 126 -12.25 -5.03 6.03
N GLY A 127 -12.13 -5.82 7.09
CA GLY A 127 -13.19 -5.97 8.07
C GLY A 127 -12.70 -6.77 9.26
N GLY A 128 -12.74 -6.16 10.46
CA GLY A 128 -12.22 -6.79 11.68
C GLY A 128 -10.70 -7.00 11.67
N GLU A 129 -9.98 -6.20 10.89
CA GLU A 129 -8.51 -6.23 10.86
C GLU A 129 -7.91 -5.52 12.08
N PHE A 130 -6.64 -5.81 12.34
CA PHE A 130 -5.82 -5.00 13.24
C PHE A 130 -5.21 -3.82 12.49
N TYR A 131 -5.15 -2.67 13.16
CA TYR A 131 -4.58 -1.43 12.66
C TYR A 131 -3.60 -0.89 13.69
N ASP A 132 -2.33 -0.77 13.33
CA ASP A 132 -1.42 0.15 14.01
C ASP A 132 -1.60 1.52 13.39
N ASP A 133 -2.36 2.37 14.06
CA ASP A 133 -2.81 3.65 13.54
C ASP A 133 -1.90 4.82 13.95
N ASN A 134 -0.77 4.54 14.60
CA ASN A 134 0.17 5.57 14.99
C ASN A 134 0.83 6.18 13.75
N LYS A 135 0.77 7.51 13.61
CA LYS A 135 1.35 8.22 12.46
C LYS A 135 2.83 7.93 12.25
N GLU A 136 3.60 7.68 13.31
CA GLU A 136 5.02 7.32 13.22
C GLU A 136 5.22 5.91 12.68
N VAL A 137 4.29 4.99 12.97
CA VAL A 137 4.30 3.63 12.42
C VAL A 137 3.93 3.65 10.93
N LEU A 138 2.90 4.41 10.54
CA LEU A 138 2.59 4.61 9.12
C LEU A 138 3.77 5.23 8.37
N LYS A 139 4.40 6.25 8.96
CA LYS A 139 5.58 6.90 8.38
C LYS A 139 6.73 5.91 8.20
N TYR A 140 7.01 5.09 9.20
CA TYR A 140 8.01 4.02 9.12
C TYR A 140 7.73 3.10 7.92
N TYR A 141 6.50 2.59 7.78
CA TYR A 141 6.17 1.69 6.67
C TYR A 141 6.19 2.36 5.30
N PHE A 142 5.83 3.64 5.19
CA PHE A 142 6.03 4.38 3.93
C PHE A 142 7.51 4.50 3.57
N ILE A 143 8.40 4.71 4.55
CA ILE A 143 9.85 4.73 4.33
C ILE A 143 10.34 3.35 3.89
N GLU A 144 9.88 2.27 4.51
CA GLU A 144 10.25 0.90 4.14
C GLU A 144 9.80 0.57 2.71
N LEU A 145 8.56 0.91 2.33
CA LEU A 145 8.08 0.74 0.95
C LEU A 145 8.89 1.59 -0.03
N ARG A 146 9.20 2.85 0.30
CA ARG A 146 10.06 3.71 -0.52
C ARG A 146 11.43 3.07 -0.73
N ASN A 147 12.05 2.54 0.33
CA ASN A 147 13.36 1.89 0.26
C ASN A 147 13.31 0.62 -0.59
N LEU A 148 12.27 -0.20 -0.43
CA LEU A 148 12.02 -1.38 -1.25
C LEU A 148 11.90 -1.00 -2.74
N PHE A 149 11.09 0.00 -3.06
CA PHE A 149 10.92 0.51 -4.43
C PHE A 149 12.24 1.00 -5.02
N GLN A 150 13.01 1.77 -4.25
CA GLN A 150 14.31 2.26 -4.69
C GLN A 150 15.29 1.10 -4.95
N ASN A 151 15.28 0.06 -4.12
CA ASN A 151 16.10 -1.14 -4.32
C ASN A 151 15.67 -1.91 -5.58
N ALA A 152 14.37 -2.08 -5.79
CA ALA A 152 13.81 -2.72 -6.98
C ALA A 152 14.21 -1.98 -8.27
N LEU A 153 14.17 -0.63 -8.26
CA LEU A 153 14.66 0.20 -9.36
C LEU A 153 16.16 0.06 -9.60
N ASN A 154 16.97 0.12 -8.53
CA ASN A 154 18.42 0.02 -8.63
C ASN A 154 18.87 -1.33 -9.22
N LEU A 155 18.14 -2.40 -8.89
CA LEU A 155 18.37 -3.75 -9.41
C LEU A 155 17.66 -4.00 -10.75
N ASN A 156 16.80 -3.07 -11.18
CA ASN A 156 15.92 -3.20 -12.34
C ASN A 156 15.15 -4.54 -12.36
N MET A 157 14.52 -4.87 -11.23
CA MET A 157 13.78 -6.12 -11.07
C MET A 157 12.54 -5.94 -10.18
N PRO A 158 11.45 -6.69 -10.44
CA PRO A 158 10.30 -6.73 -9.55
C PRO A 158 10.65 -7.42 -8.22
N PHE A 159 9.87 -7.10 -7.18
CA PHE A 159 9.78 -7.86 -5.93
C PHE A 159 8.59 -8.82 -5.99
N GLU A 160 8.49 -9.69 -4.99
CA GLU A 160 7.34 -10.57 -4.77
C GLU A 160 6.40 -9.94 -3.74
N THR A 161 5.09 -10.13 -3.90
CA THR A 161 4.07 -9.64 -2.99
C THR A 161 2.93 -10.63 -2.85
N TRP A 162 2.58 -10.94 -1.59
CA TRP A 162 1.51 -11.89 -1.24
C TRP A 162 0.90 -11.55 0.12
N VAL A 163 -0.25 -12.18 0.42
CA VAL A 163 -0.97 -12.04 1.69
C VAL A 163 -1.10 -13.41 2.37
N ASP A 164 -0.75 -13.52 3.66
CA ASP A 164 -0.99 -14.70 4.53
C ASP A 164 -2.02 -14.40 5.63
#